data_AF-A0A7J9XEH9-F1
#
_entry.id   AF-A0A7J9XEH9-F1
#
_cell.length_a   1.000
_cell.length_b   1.000
_cell.length_c   1.000
_cell.angle_alpha   90.00
_cell.angle_beta   90.00
_cell.angle_gamma   90.00
#
_symmetry.space_group_name_H-M   'P 1'
#
loop_
_entity.id
_entity.type
_entity.pdbx_description
1 polymer ?
#
loop_
_entity_poly.entity_id
_entity_poly.type
_entity_poly.pdbx_seq_one_letter_code
_entity_poly.pdbx_strand_id
1 'polypeptide(L)'
;MATGNDLGRGPDWNDDGLPDVDVEIPDDIRELDREVQAYRREQRQRRRQELLGRYVPGYRRFGPYGVLAPLIAITLLVTAAFGSMMSLLGPRPVNDAKVTSAQPNAATDAAVGSPLPDTAVTIDGETRRLASIRSAVVIAVPARCGCGASVSRLTSTARGAGVAVYLSGTHDDVAALAARNGAYPHVVDDAARPLAETYRPAGLSAVLVDDAGKVADVVRHLEDGKPVPERRLERLG
;
A
#
# COMPACT_ATOMS: atom_id res chain seq x y z
N MET A 1 93.66 34.07 -22.57
CA MET A 1 92.40 34.84 -22.60
C MET A 1 91.24 33.86 -22.51
N ALA A 2 90.35 34.13 -21.55
CA ALA A 2 88.98 33.65 -21.29
C ALA A 2 88.32 32.66 -22.30
N THR A 3 87.54 31.65 -21.93
CA THR A 3 86.36 31.54 -21.04
C THR A 3 86.08 30.04 -20.81
N GLY A 4 85.63 29.55 -19.64
CA GLY A 4 84.22 29.49 -19.16
C GLY A 4 83.43 28.38 -19.89
N ASN A 5 82.54 27.56 -19.33
CA ASN A 5 82.03 27.31 -17.99
C ASN A 5 81.16 26.02 -18.06
N ASP A 6 80.93 25.36 -16.91
CA ASP A 6 79.82 24.47 -16.49
C ASP A 6 78.97 23.62 -17.47
N LEU A 7 78.62 22.40 -17.01
CA LEU A 7 77.25 21.84 -16.87
C LEU A 7 77.40 20.37 -16.39
N GLY A 8 77.28 20.08 -15.09
CA GLY A 8 76.02 19.65 -14.47
C GLY A 8 76.13 18.18 -14.01
N ARG A 9 76.75 17.91 -12.85
CA ARG A 9 76.05 17.50 -11.62
C ARG A 9 74.79 16.66 -11.90
N GLY A 10 74.99 15.35 -12.02
CA GLY A 10 73.90 14.37 -11.91
C GLY A 10 73.31 14.42 -10.49
N PRO A 11 72.01 14.13 -10.34
CA PRO A 11 71.32 14.28 -9.06
C PRO A 11 71.99 13.41 -7.99
N ASP A 12 72.41 14.08 -6.93
CA ASP A 12 72.60 13.53 -5.61
C ASP A 12 71.27 12.94 -5.16
N TRP A 13 71.12 11.63 -5.31
CA TRP A 13 70.11 10.92 -4.56
C TRP A 13 70.50 11.04 -3.10
N ASN A 14 69.90 12.01 -2.43
CA ASN A 14 69.96 12.14 -0.99
C ASN A 14 69.53 10.81 -0.37
N ASP A 15 70.47 10.16 0.29
CA ASP A 15 70.20 9.16 1.32
C ASP A 15 69.45 9.87 2.45
N ASP A 16 68.13 9.96 2.30
CA ASP A 16 67.20 10.57 3.24
C ASP A 16 67.07 9.70 4.51
N GLY A 17 68.16 9.46 5.24
CA GLY A 17 68.17 8.95 6.62
C GLY A 17 67.32 7.69 6.88
N LEU A 18 67.02 6.91 5.85
CA LEU A 18 66.32 5.65 6.00
C LEU A 18 67.29 4.64 6.62
N PRO A 19 66.85 3.82 7.60
CA PRO A 19 67.68 2.73 8.08
C PRO A 19 68.09 1.86 6.90
N ASP A 20 69.36 1.46 6.85
CA ASP A 20 69.87 0.53 5.84
C ASP A 20 69.10 -0.79 5.99
N VAL A 21 68.14 -0.99 5.08
CA VAL A 21 67.33 -2.21 5.05
C VAL A 21 68.01 -3.11 4.05
N ASP A 22 68.56 -4.22 4.54
CA ASP A 22 69.10 -5.27 3.68
C ASP A 22 67.93 -5.90 2.91
N VAL A 23 67.70 -5.40 1.70
CA VAL A 23 66.69 -5.92 0.80
C VAL A 23 67.36 -6.98 -0.05
N GLU A 24 67.26 -8.24 0.39
CA GLU A 24 67.71 -9.39 -0.38
C GLU A 24 66.79 -9.53 -1.62
N ILE A 25 67.31 -9.16 -2.79
CA ILE A 25 66.58 -9.24 -4.06
C ILE A 25 66.72 -10.69 -4.57
N PRO A 26 65.64 -11.48 -4.67
CA PRO A 26 65.72 -12.85 -5.17
C PRO A 26 66.12 -12.85 -6.65
N ASP A 27 67.10 -13.68 -7.02
CA ASP A 27 67.59 -13.82 -8.40
C ASP A 27 66.55 -14.46 -9.35
N ASP A 28 65.48 -15.06 -8.81
CA ASP A 28 64.44 -15.74 -9.57
C ASP A 28 63.19 -14.84 -9.77
N ILE A 29 63.04 -14.33 -11.00
CA ILE A 29 61.97 -13.41 -11.44
C ILE A 29 60.56 -13.96 -11.15
N ARG A 30 60.43 -15.30 -11.05
CA ARG A 30 59.16 -16.00 -10.80
C ARG A 30 58.67 -15.88 -9.35
N GLU A 31 59.58 -15.68 -8.40
CA GLU A 31 59.22 -15.49 -6.99
C GLU A 31 58.76 -14.05 -6.74
N LEU A 32 59.45 -13.09 -7.34
CA LEU A 32 59.10 -11.67 -7.30
C LEU A 32 57.74 -11.36 -7.95
N ASP A 33 57.36 -12.06 -9.03
CA ASP A 33 56.10 -11.77 -9.73
C ASP A 33 54.87 -12.08 -8.86
N ARG A 34 54.94 -13.06 -7.94
CA ARG A 34 53.84 -13.34 -7.00
C ARG A 34 53.66 -12.20 -6.00
N GLU A 35 54.76 -11.68 -5.47
CA GLU A 35 54.74 -10.57 -4.52
C GLU A 35 54.37 -9.25 -5.17
N VAL A 36 54.87 -8.97 -6.38
CA VAL A 36 54.49 -7.79 -7.17
C VAL A 36 53.00 -7.85 -7.52
N GLN A 37 52.47 -9.02 -7.85
CA GLN A 37 51.03 -9.20 -8.06
C GLN A 37 50.23 -8.98 -6.78
N ALA A 38 50.71 -9.45 -5.62
CA ALA A 38 50.08 -9.20 -4.32
C ALA A 38 50.08 -7.70 -3.98
N TYR A 39 51.23 -7.04 -4.11
CA TYR A 39 51.38 -5.61 -3.86
C TYR A 39 50.54 -4.76 -4.82
N ARG A 40 50.47 -5.12 -6.10
CA ARG A 40 49.59 -4.44 -7.08
C ARG A 40 48.10 -4.62 -6.73
N ARG A 41 47.70 -5.73 -6.12
CA ARG A 41 46.33 -5.91 -5.62
C ARG A 41 46.04 -4.95 -4.47
N GLU A 42 46.97 -4.79 -3.53
CA GLU A 42 46.83 -3.84 -2.41
C GLU A 42 46.81 -2.38 -2.88
N GLN A 43 47.70 -2.00 -3.81
CA GLN A 43 47.72 -0.66 -4.41
C GLN A 43 46.40 -0.32 -5.10
N ARG A 44 45.80 -1.27 -5.83
CA ARG A 44 44.48 -1.07 -6.46
C ARG A 44 43.38 -0.87 -5.44
N GLN A 45 43.42 -1.57 -4.30
CA GLN A 45 42.45 -1.39 -3.21
C GLN A 45 42.60 -0.02 -2.55
N ARG A 46 43.82 0.44 -2.28
CA ARG A 46 44.07 1.77 -1.70
C ARG A 46 43.60 2.90 -2.61
N ARG A 47 43.92 2.85 -3.90
CA ARG A 47 43.44 3.86 -4.87
C ARG A 47 41.90 3.90 -4.93
N ARG A 48 41.23 2.74 -4.87
CA ARG A 48 39.76 2.69 -4.82
C ARG A 48 39.21 3.36 -3.56
N GLN A 49 39.85 3.15 -2.41
CA GLN A 49 39.43 3.76 -1.14
C GLN A 49 39.65 5.28 -1.13
N GLU A 50 40.75 5.76 -1.70
CA GLU A 50 41.03 7.20 -1.84
C GLU A 50 40.05 7.89 -2.81
N LEU A 51 39.74 7.25 -3.94
CA LEU A 51 38.74 7.74 -4.88
C LEU A 51 37.34 7.77 -4.25
N LEU A 52 36.93 6.72 -3.54
CA LEU A 52 35.64 6.70 -2.82
C LEU A 52 35.58 7.80 -1.77
N GLY A 53 36.66 8.05 -1.04
CA GLY A 53 36.74 9.15 -0.07
C GLY A 53 36.64 10.55 -0.70
N ARG A 54 37.04 10.71 -1.97
CA ARG A 54 36.97 11.98 -2.70
C ARG A 54 35.63 12.21 -3.40
N TYR A 55 35.05 11.17 -3.99
CA TYR A 55 33.83 11.28 -4.80
C TYR A 55 32.53 11.03 -4.02
N VAL A 56 32.59 10.36 -2.87
CA VAL A 56 31.42 10.09 -2.03
C VAL A 56 31.48 10.97 -0.78
N PRO A 57 30.96 12.22 -0.82
CA PRO A 57 30.93 13.10 0.33
C PRO A 57 30.15 12.42 1.47
N GLY A 58 30.80 12.25 2.63
CA GLY A 58 30.20 11.61 3.79
C GLY A 58 30.52 10.12 4.00
N TYR A 59 31.26 9.46 3.10
CA TYR A 59 31.66 8.05 3.26
C TYR A 59 32.40 7.78 4.58
N ARG A 60 33.23 8.73 5.04
CA ARG A 60 33.90 8.66 6.34
C ARG A 60 33.04 9.11 7.52
N ARG A 61 31.98 9.89 7.28
CA ARG A 61 31.16 10.53 8.33
C ARG A 61 29.97 9.70 8.78
N PHE A 62 29.48 8.78 7.94
CA PHE A 62 28.23 8.04 8.19
C PHE A 62 28.40 6.53 8.47
N GLY A 63 29.62 6.05 8.70
CA GLY A 63 29.89 4.67 9.14
C GLY A 63 29.27 3.58 8.25
N PRO A 64 29.05 2.35 8.74
CA PRO A 64 28.47 1.24 7.95
C PRO A 64 27.05 1.51 7.40
N TYR A 65 26.40 2.60 7.85
CA TYR A 65 25.08 3.05 7.40
C TYR A 65 25.15 4.11 6.27
N GLY A 66 26.35 4.57 5.89
CA GLY A 66 26.55 5.59 4.87
C GLY A 66 26.13 5.18 3.46
N VAL A 67 26.01 3.87 3.19
CA VAL A 67 25.50 3.33 1.92
C VAL A 67 24.00 3.07 1.97
N LEU A 68 23.45 2.76 3.15
CA LEU A 68 22.01 2.56 3.33
C LEU A 68 21.23 3.87 3.18
N ALA A 69 21.75 4.99 3.71
CA ALA A 69 21.07 6.28 3.63
C ALA A 69 20.78 6.76 2.19
N PRO A 70 21.73 6.77 1.24
CA PRO A 70 21.44 7.14 -0.14
C PRO A 70 20.56 6.11 -0.85
N LEU A 71 20.67 4.81 -0.53
CA LEU A 71 19.77 3.79 -1.09
C LEU A 71 18.32 3.99 -0.63
N ILE A 72 18.11 4.29 0.66
CA ILE A 72 16.78 4.63 1.20
C ILE A 72 16.28 5.93 0.56
N ALA A 73 17.13 6.94 0.43
CA ALA A 73 16.73 8.19 -0.22
C ALA A 73 16.34 7.99 -1.69
N ILE A 74 17.12 7.21 -2.45
CA ILE A 74 16.85 6.91 -3.86
C ILE A 74 15.58 6.07 -4.00
N THR A 75 15.42 5.03 -3.17
CA THR A 75 14.20 4.20 -3.19
C THR A 75 12.96 5.02 -2.86
N LEU A 76 13.03 5.89 -1.85
CA LEU A 76 11.94 6.83 -1.54
C LEU A 76 11.64 7.76 -2.73
N LEU A 77 12.67 8.33 -3.36
CA LEU A 77 12.50 9.24 -4.51
C LEU A 77 11.90 8.52 -5.72
N VAL A 78 12.33 7.29 -6.01
CA VAL A 78 11.78 6.45 -7.09
C VAL A 78 10.33 6.07 -6.77
N THR A 79 10.01 5.64 -5.55
CA THR A 79 8.62 5.34 -5.17
C THR A 79 7.73 6.58 -5.24
N ALA A 80 8.22 7.75 -4.87
CA ALA A 80 7.49 9.01 -4.97
C ALA A 80 7.27 9.42 -6.45
N ALA A 81 8.24 9.22 -7.33
CA ALA A 81 8.12 9.51 -8.75
C ALA A 81 7.15 8.55 -9.48
N PHE A 82 7.21 7.25 -9.18
CA PHE A 82 6.26 6.29 -9.74
C PHE A 82 4.85 6.47 -9.17
N GLY A 83 4.74 6.76 -7.87
CA GLY A 83 3.48 7.09 -7.21
C GLY A 83 2.85 8.37 -7.78
N SER A 84 3.64 9.42 -8.04
CA SER A 84 3.13 10.67 -8.60
C SER A 84 2.64 10.52 -10.04
N MET A 85 3.29 9.67 -10.84
CA MET A 85 2.86 9.39 -12.21
C MET A 85 1.56 8.57 -12.27
N MET A 86 1.37 7.61 -11.35
CA MET A 86 0.10 6.90 -11.15
C MET A 86 -1.01 7.80 -10.57
N SER A 87 -0.65 8.88 -9.88
CA SER A 87 -1.59 9.84 -9.29
C SER A 87 -2.26 10.77 -10.31
N LEU A 88 -1.72 10.88 -11.53
CA LEU A 88 -2.35 11.65 -12.62
C LEU A 88 -3.56 10.93 -13.26
N LEU A 89 -3.71 9.61 -13.06
CA LEU A 89 -4.86 8.82 -13.49
C LEU A 89 -5.73 8.30 -12.32
N GLY A 90 -5.38 8.65 -11.08
CA GLY A 90 -6.15 8.27 -9.89
C GLY A 90 -7.19 9.33 -9.50
N PRO A 91 -8.34 8.94 -8.90
CA PRO A 91 -9.29 9.90 -8.34
C PRO A 91 -8.60 10.73 -7.26
N ARG A 92 -8.54 12.04 -7.47
CA ARG A 92 -7.90 13.02 -6.58
C ARG A 92 -8.52 12.93 -5.18
N PRO A 93 -7.73 12.85 -4.09
CA PRO A 93 -8.26 13.11 -2.75
C PRO A 93 -8.64 14.59 -2.66
N VAL A 94 -9.92 14.86 -2.44
CA VAL A 94 -10.44 16.20 -2.19
C VAL A 94 -10.01 16.61 -0.79
N ASN A 95 -8.94 17.39 -0.71
CA ASN A 95 -8.62 18.16 0.50
C ASN A 95 -9.52 19.39 0.55
N ASP A 96 -10.05 19.66 1.73
CA ASP A 96 -11.03 20.69 2.07
C ASP A 96 -10.85 22.02 1.33
N ALA A 97 -11.82 22.31 0.46
CA ALA A 97 -12.10 23.67 0.02
C ALA A 97 -13.60 23.94 0.15
N LYS A 98 -13.91 24.68 1.21
CA LYS A 98 -14.99 25.67 1.30
C LYS A 98 -16.38 25.20 0.86
N VAL A 99 -17.23 25.01 1.88
CA VAL A 99 -18.69 25.09 1.85
C VAL A 99 -19.19 25.89 0.64
N THR A 100 -19.70 25.18 -0.38
CA THR A 100 -20.69 25.72 -1.30
C THR A 100 -21.70 24.61 -1.49
N SER A 101 -22.85 24.82 -0.85
CA SER A 101 -24.05 24.03 -0.98
C SER A 101 -24.44 23.95 -2.46
N ALA A 102 -24.38 22.75 -3.03
CA ALA A 102 -24.99 22.41 -4.31
C ALA A 102 -25.61 21.01 -4.18
N GLN A 103 -26.91 21.02 -3.89
CA GLN A 103 -27.95 20.00 -4.10
C GLN A 103 -27.62 18.50 -3.86
N PRO A 104 -28.28 17.86 -2.87
CA PRO A 104 -27.95 16.50 -2.44
C PRO A 104 -28.83 15.46 -3.16
N ASN A 105 -28.47 14.98 -4.36
CA ASN A 105 -29.19 13.84 -4.97
C ASN A 105 -28.37 12.97 -5.96
N ALA A 106 -27.11 13.31 -6.29
CA ALA A 106 -26.40 12.67 -7.41
C ALA A 106 -25.46 11.50 -7.05
N ALA A 107 -25.32 11.14 -5.78
CA ALA A 107 -24.35 10.11 -5.36
C ALA A 107 -24.88 8.66 -5.42
N THR A 108 -26.10 8.42 -5.91
CA THR A 108 -26.84 7.17 -5.63
C THR A 108 -26.81 6.13 -6.76
N ASP A 109 -26.67 6.57 -8.01
CA ASP A 109 -26.65 5.66 -9.18
C ASP A 109 -25.22 5.37 -9.66
N ALA A 110 -24.28 6.29 -9.40
CA ALA A 110 -22.87 6.13 -9.75
C ALA A 110 -22.19 4.98 -8.98
N ALA A 111 -22.81 4.50 -7.90
CA ALA A 111 -22.29 3.37 -7.13
C ALA A 111 -22.66 2.01 -7.75
N VAL A 112 -23.70 1.94 -8.59
CA VAL A 112 -24.08 0.71 -9.30
C VAL A 112 -22.99 0.35 -10.33
N GLY A 113 -22.57 -0.91 -10.36
CA GLY A 113 -21.44 -1.43 -11.15
C GLY A 113 -20.05 -1.20 -10.52
N SER A 114 -19.97 -0.42 -9.44
CA SER A 114 -18.75 -0.22 -8.66
C SER A 114 -18.57 -1.33 -7.62
N PRO A 115 -17.32 -1.69 -7.28
CA PRO A 115 -17.06 -2.65 -6.20
C PRO A 115 -17.49 -2.07 -4.84
N LEU A 116 -17.78 -2.95 -3.89
CA LEU A 116 -17.88 -2.56 -2.48
C LEU A 116 -16.56 -1.90 -2.00
N PRO A 117 -16.62 -0.92 -1.07
CA PRO A 117 -15.43 -0.31 -0.50
C PRO A 117 -14.48 -1.35 0.12
N ASP A 118 -13.17 -1.22 -0.15
CA ASP A 118 -12.15 -2.09 0.44
C ASP A 118 -11.76 -1.65 1.85
N THR A 119 -12.76 -1.67 2.74
CA THR A 119 -12.62 -1.26 4.15
C THR A 119 -12.83 -2.47 5.06
N ALA A 120 -12.12 -2.50 6.19
CA ALA A 120 -12.33 -3.51 7.21
C ALA A 120 -13.66 -3.28 7.95
N VAL A 121 -14.46 -4.33 8.07
CA VAL A 121 -15.72 -4.37 8.83
C VAL A 121 -15.73 -5.64 9.69
N THR A 122 -16.46 -5.63 10.79
CA THR A 122 -16.59 -6.83 11.64
C THR A 122 -17.86 -7.57 11.26
N ILE A 123 -17.73 -8.83 10.84
CA ILE A 123 -18.82 -9.71 10.43
C ILE A 123 -18.86 -10.87 11.42
N ASP A 124 -19.96 -11.00 12.18
CA ASP A 124 -20.13 -12.02 13.22
C ASP A 124 -18.95 -12.09 14.22
N GLY A 125 -18.34 -10.94 14.52
CA GLY A 125 -17.19 -10.84 15.42
C GLY A 125 -15.82 -11.03 14.76
N GLU A 126 -15.77 -11.38 13.47
CA GLU A 126 -14.51 -11.51 12.72
C GLU A 126 -14.27 -10.30 11.81
N THR A 127 -13.08 -9.71 11.88
CA THR A 127 -12.70 -8.63 10.97
C THR A 127 -12.47 -9.16 9.56
N ARG A 128 -13.27 -8.70 8.60
CA ARG A 128 -13.17 -9.04 7.18
C ARG A 128 -13.19 -7.78 6.32
N ARG A 129 -12.72 -7.89 5.07
CA ARG A 129 -12.83 -6.77 4.13
C ARG A 129 -14.23 -6.76 3.51
N LEU A 130 -14.87 -5.61 3.50
CA LEU A 130 -16.20 -5.45 2.90
C LEU A 130 -16.17 -5.80 1.40
N ALA A 131 -15.10 -5.43 0.70
CA ALA A 131 -14.83 -5.83 -0.68
C ALA A 131 -14.60 -7.33 -0.91
N SER A 132 -14.71 -8.20 0.10
CA SER A 132 -14.70 -9.67 -0.05
C SER A 132 -16.10 -10.29 -0.15
N ILE A 133 -17.15 -9.52 0.15
CA ILE A 133 -18.53 -9.99 0.07
C ILE A 133 -18.95 -10.16 -1.40
N ARG A 134 -19.54 -11.30 -1.73
CA ARG A 134 -20.00 -11.71 -3.07
C ARG A 134 -21.37 -12.34 -2.98
N SER A 135 -22.17 -12.25 -4.05
CA SER A 135 -23.51 -12.87 -4.15
C SER A 135 -24.33 -12.68 -2.87
N ALA A 136 -24.57 -11.41 -2.53
CA ALA A 136 -25.09 -11.03 -1.23
C ALA A 136 -26.05 -9.85 -1.26
N VAL A 137 -26.88 -9.76 -0.23
CA VAL A 137 -27.71 -8.60 0.06
C VAL A 137 -27.25 -8.00 1.38
N VAL A 138 -26.78 -6.75 1.34
CA VAL A 138 -26.42 -5.97 2.53
C VAL A 138 -27.59 -5.05 2.87
N ILE A 139 -28.31 -5.37 3.95
CA ILE A 139 -29.48 -4.63 4.41
C ILE A 139 -29.04 -3.64 5.47
N ALA A 140 -29.20 -2.35 5.18
CA ALA A 140 -29.00 -1.27 6.15
C ALA A 140 -30.29 -1.07 6.96
N VAL A 141 -30.19 -1.30 8.26
CA VAL A 141 -31.29 -1.25 9.22
C VAL A 141 -31.17 0.03 10.06
N PRO A 142 -32.14 0.95 9.98
CA PRO A 142 -32.19 2.12 10.86
C PRO A 142 -32.39 1.71 12.32
N ALA A 143 -31.82 2.49 13.23
CA ALA A 143 -32.07 2.30 14.66
C ALA A 143 -33.58 2.40 14.96
N ARG A 144 -34.10 1.47 15.76
CA ARG A 144 -35.51 1.42 16.18
C ARG A 144 -36.53 1.46 15.01
N CYS A 145 -36.21 0.87 13.85
CA CYS A 145 -37.06 0.90 12.66
C CYS A 145 -38.42 0.17 12.80
N GLY A 146 -38.58 -0.77 13.73
CA GLY A 146 -39.75 -1.66 13.78
C GLY A 146 -39.87 -2.65 12.61
N CYS A 147 -38.85 -2.73 11.75
CA CYS A 147 -38.87 -3.36 10.44
C CYS A 147 -38.70 -4.90 10.44
N GLY A 148 -39.02 -5.57 11.54
CA GLY A 148 -38.76 -7.00 11.73
C GLY A 148 -39.47 -7.91 10.73
N ALA A 149 -40.72 -7.61 10.36
CA ALA A 149 -41.46 -8.38 9.36
C ALA A 149 -40.81 -8.28 7.97
N SER A 150 -40.38 -7.08 7.59
CA SER A 150 -39.75 -6.79 6.30
C SER A 150 -38.38 -7.44 6.19
N VAL A 151 -37.55 -7.32 7.24
CA VAL A 151 -36.26 -8.01 7.31
C VAL A 151 -36.45 -9.53 7.24
N SER A 152 -37.45 -10.08 7.94
CA SER A 152 -37.68 -11.54 7.91
C SER A 152 -38.12 -12.04 6.54
N ARG A 153 -38.99 -11.28 5.85
CA ARG A 153 -39.40 -11.61 4.48
C ARG A 153 -38.20 -11.53 3.53
N LEU A 154 -37.43 -10.44 3.54
CA LEU A 154 -36.22 -10.30 2.72
C LEU A 154 -35.23 -11.44 2.96
N THR A 155 -35.01 -11.79 4.23
CA THR A 155 -34.11 -12.88 4.61
C THR A 155 -34.60 -14.23 4.07
N SER A 156 -35.90 -14.51 4.18
CA SER A 156 -36.49 -15.73 3.63
C SER A 156 -36.41 -15.81 2.10
N THR A 157 -36.63 -14.68 1.41
CA THR A 157 -36.53 -14.61 -0.06
C THR A 157 -35.10 -14.78 -0.54
N ALA A 158 -34.14 -14.09 0.09
CA ALA A 158 -32.71 -14.25 -0.23
C ALA A 158 -32.23 -15.69 0.03
N ARG A 159 -32.70 -16.31 1.13
CA ARG A 159 -32.43 -17.72 1.43
C ARG A 159 -32.97 -18.66 0.36
N GLY A 160 -34.19 -18.42 -0.12
CA GLY A 160 -34.76 -19.18 -1.24
C GLY A 160 -33.95 -19.06 -2.53
N ALA A 161 -33.33 -17.90 -2.76
CA ALA A 161 -32.45 -17.63 -3.89
C ALA A 161 -30.98 -18.07 -3.68
N GLY A 162 -30.62 -18.58 -2.50
CA GLY A 162 -29.25 -19.00 -2.18
C GLY A 162 -28.25 -17.85 -1.98
N VAL A 163 -28.74 -16.63 -1.72
CA VAL A 163 -27.93 -15.40 -1.62
C VAL A 163 -27.66 -15.05 -0.16
N ALA A 164 -26.41 -14.77 0.20
CA ALA A 164 -26.04 -14.43 1.58
C ALA A 164 -26.68 -13.11 2.03
N VAL A 165 -27.06 -13.00 3.31
CA VAL A 165 -27.67 -11.79 3.87
C VAL A 165 -26.78 -11.21 4.96
N TYR A 166 -26.52 -9.92 4.88
CA TYR A 166 -25.76 -9.16 5.85
C TYR A 166 -26.62 -8.03 6.41
N LEU A 167 -26.78 -7.96 7.73
CA LEU A 167 -27.50 -6.88 8.41
C LEU A 167 -26.50 -5.87 8.94
N SER A 168 -26.58 -4.62 8.47
CA SER A 168 -25.76 -3.51 8.93
C SER A 168 -26.62 -2.51 9.69
N GLY A 169 -26.19 -2.11 10.88
CA GLY A 169 -26.93 -1.19 11.74
C GLY A 169 -26.33 -1.12 13.14
N THR A 170 -27.09 -0.61 14.09
CA THR A 170 -26.76 -0.66 15.52
C THR A 170 -26.73 -2.10 16.00
N HIS A 171 -25.64 -2.52 16.66
CA HIS A 171 -25.38 -3.91 17.06
C HIS A 171 -26.59 -4.59 17.71
N ASP A 172 -27.23 -3.94 18.69
CA ASP A 172 -28.38 -4.49 19.40
C ASP A 172 -29.61 -4.73 18.49
N ASP A 173 -29.89 -3.80 17.56
CA ASP A 173 -31.04 -3.90 16.66
C ASP A 173 -30.82 -5.02 15.63
N VAL A 174 -29.62 -5.11 15.04
CA VAL A 174 -29.32 -6.15 14.05
C VAL A 174 -29.14 -7.53 14.69
N ALA A 175 -28.60 -7.62 15.91
CA ALA A 175 -28.49 -8.87 16.65
C ALA A 175 -29.88 -9.45 16.99
N ALA A 176 -30.81 -8.61 17.45
CA ALA A 176 -32.18 -9.01 17.72
C ALA A 176 -32.91 -9.50 16.45
N LEU A 177 -32.67 -8.87 15.31
CA LEU A 177 -33.22 -9.27 14.01
C LEU A 177 -32.60 -10.58 13.50
N ALA A 178 -31.29 -10.76 13.67
CA ALA A 178 -30.60 -11.98 13.28
C ALA A 178 -31.06 -13.19 14.11
N ALA A 179 -31.24 -13.01 15.41
CA ALA A 179 -31.77 -14.04 16.31
C ALA A 179 -33.16 -14.53 15.88
N ARG A 180 -34.05 -13.60 15.47
CA ARG A 180 -35.40 -13.94 14.97
C ARG A 180 -35.39 -14.71 13.65
N ASN A 181 -34.31 -14.62 12.88
CA ASN A 181 -34.15 -15.24 11.56
C ASN A 181 -33.23 -16.46 11.56
N GLY A 182 -32.96 -17.04 12.74
CA GLY A 182 -32.28 -18.32 12.88
C GLY A 182 -30.82 -18.32 12.45
N ALA A 183 -30.10 -17.22 12.74
CA ALA A 183 -28.66 -17.04 12.45
C ALA A 183 -28.27 -17.11 10.96
N TYR A 184 -29.24 -17.15 10.05
CA TYR A 184 -28.97 -17.06 8.62
C TYR A 184 -28.39 -15.71 8.19
N PRO A 185 -28.93 -14.56 8.62
CA PRO A 185 -28.30 -13.29 8.31
C PRO A 185 -27.08 -13.05 9.20
N HIS A 186 -25.97 -12.69 8.57
CA HIS A 186 -24.73 -12.28 9.24
C HIS A 186 -24.88 -10.87 9.79
N VAL A 187 -24.33 -10.63 10.99
CA VAL A 187 -24.34 -9.30 11.61
C VAL A 187 -23.08 -8.56 11.22
N VAL A 188 -23.24 -7.38 10.62
CA VAL A 188 -22.15 -6.48 10.24
C VAL A 188 -22.14 -5.28 11.18
N ASP A 189 -21.05 -5.15 11.91
CA ASP A 189 -20.74 -3.94 12.65
C ASP A 189 -20.07 -2.92 11.71
N ASP A 190 -20.82 -1.87 11.38
CA ASP A 190 -20.40 -0.77 10.51
C ASP A 190 -19.92 0.43 11.34
N ALA A 191 -19.08 0.19 12.36
CA ALA A 191 -18.62 1.22 13.28
C ALA A 191 -17.94 2.42 12.59
N ALA A 192 -17.13 2.14 11.55
CA ALA A 192 -16.47 3.15 10.72
C ALA A 192 -17.40 3.76 9.65
N ARG A 193 -18.64 3.27 9.56
CA ARG A 193 -19.70 3.73 8.66
C ARG A 193 -19.40 3.72 7.14
N PRO A 194 -18.49 2.89 6.56
CA PRO A 194 -18.25 2.91 5.11
C PRO A 194 -19.51 2.65 4.28
N LEU A 195 -20.43 1.78 4.73
CA LEU A 195 -21.68 1.52 4.01
C LEU A 195 -22.61 2.74 4.09
N ALA A 196 -22.74 3.33 5.27
CA ALA A 196 -23.57 4.51 5.47
C ALA A 196 -23.05 5.74 4.70
N GLU A 197 -21.74 5.94 4.60
CA GLU A 197 -21.14 7.06 3.87
C GLU A 197 -21.22 6.91 2.36
N THR A 198 -20.91 5.71 1.86
CA THR A 198 -20.87 5.42 0.41
C THR A 198 -22.28 5.40 -0.17
N TYR A 199 -23.19 4.65 0.47
CA TYR A 199 -24.51 4.38 -0.09
C TYR A 199 -25.59 5.28 0.49
N ARG A 200 -25.35 5.99 1.60
CA ARG A 200 -26.32 6.90 2.25
C ARG A 200 -27.71 6.28 2.34
N PRO A 201 -27.88 5.15 3.05
CA PRO A 201 -29.16 4.47 3.15
C PRO A 201 -30.22 5.41 3.74
N ALA A 202 -31.46 5.27 3.27
CA ALA A 202 -32.58 6.10 3.70
C ALA A 202 -33.75 5.18 4.08
N GLY A 203 -34.08 5.14 5.37
CA GLY A 203 -34.95 4.10 5.92
C GLY A 203 -34.33 2.71 5.78
N LEU A 204 -35.17 1.67 5.81
CA LEU A 204 -34.73 0.32 5.48
C LEU A 204 -34.23 0.30 4.03
N SER A 205 -32.97 -0.08 3.83
CA SER A 205 -32.32 -0.07 2.51
C SER A 205 -31.59 -1.39 2.27
N ALA A 206 -31.42 -1.79 1.02
CA ALA A 206 -30.68 -2.98 0.63
C ALA A 206 -29.72 -2.66 -0.52
N VAL A 207 -28.45 -3.02 -0.35
CA VAL A 207 -27.42 -3.00 -1.38
C VAL A 207 -27.25 -4.42 -1.90
N LEU A 208 -27.52 -4.63 -3.18
CA LEU A 208 -27.40 -5.94 -3.82
C LEU A 208 -26.02 -6.04 -4.44
N VAL A 209 -25.33 -7.16 -4.19
CA VAL A 209 -23.94 -7.39 -4.58
C VAL A 209 -23.88 -8.66 -5.40
N ASP A 210 -23.33 -8.56 -6.61
CA ASP A 210 -23.20 -9.69 -7.54
C ASP A 210 -22.03 -10.63 -7.15
N ASP A 211 -21.86 -11.68 -7.94
CA ASP A 211 -20.80 -12.69 -7.82
C ASP A 211 -19.39 -12.13 -8.05
N ALA A 212 -19.27 -11.01 -8.78
CA ALA A 212 -18.03 -10.27 -8.98
C ALA A 212 -17.71 -9.30 -7.83
N GLY A 213 -18.64 -9.07 -6.91
CA GLY A 213 -18.48 -8.16 -5.77
C GLY A 213 -18.77 -6.70 -6.09
N LYS A 214 -19.50 -6.48 -7.17
CA LYS A 214 -19.98 -5.16 -7.59
C LYS A 214 -21.41 -4.96 -7.11
N VAL A 215 -21.76 -3.71 -6.89
CA VAL A 215 -23.11 -3.32 -6.52
C VAL A 215 -24.00 -3.46 -7.75
N ALA A 216 -24.88 -4.45 -7.75
CA ALA A 216 -25.86 -4.66 -8.80
C ALA A 216 -27.02 -3.65 -8.72
N ASP A 217 -27.40 -3.26 -7.49
CA ASP A 217 -28.49 -2.32 -7.25
C ASP A 217 -28.46 -1.75 -5.82
N VAL A 218 -29.08 -0.59 -5.60
CA VAL A 218 -29.28 0.01 -4.27
C VAL A 218 -30.75 0.36 -4.11
N VAL A 219 -31.46 -0.44 -3.33
CA VAL A 219 -32.88 -0.23 -3.01
C VAL A 219 -32.98 0.57 -1.72
N ARG A 220 -33.67 1.71 -1.77
CA ARG A 220 -33.91 2.59 -0.61
C ARG A 220 -35.39 2.61 -0.28
N HIS A 221 -35.73 3.05 0.93
CA HIS A 221 -37.13 3.17 1.37
C HIS A 221 -37.92 1.88 1.13
N LEU A 222 -37.35 0.74 1.52
CA LEU A 222 -38.08 -0.52 1.55
C LEU A 222 -39.26 -0.36 2.52
N GLU A 223 -40.43 -0.15 1.94
CA GLU A 223 -41.68 -0.09 2.68
C GLU A 223 -42.02 -1.45 3.27
N ASP A 224 -42.68 -1.42 4.43
CA ASP A 224 -43.08 -2.65 5.07
C ASP A 224 -43.96 -3.51 4.16
N GLY A 225 -43.47 -4.71 3.85
CA GLY A 225 -44.19 -5.69 3.05
C GLY A 225 -43.99 -5.66 1.54
N LYS A 226 -43.23 -4.71 0.95
CA LYS A 226 -42.84 -4.76 -0.47
C LYS A 226 -41.54 -5.57 -0.65
N PRO A 227 -41.57 -6.71 -1.36
CA PRO A 227 -40.36 -7.52 -1.56
C PRO A 227 -39.37 -6.81 -2.49
N VAL A 228 -38.07 -7.02 -2.26
CA VAL A 228 -37.08 -6.85 -3.34
C VAL A 228 -37.49 -7.81 -4.45
N PRO A 229 -37.68 -7.36 -5.70
CA PRO A 229 -38.18 -8.24 -6.75
C PRO A 229 -37.25 -9.43 -6.94
N GLU A 230 -37.76 -10.66 -6.95
CA GLU A 230 -36.97 -11.89 -7.13
C GLU A 230 -36.08 -11.82 -8.38
N ARG A 231 -36.57 -11.23 -9.46
CA ARG A 231 -35.79 -10.96 -10.69
C ARG A 231 -34.52 -10.14 -10.48
N ARG A 232 -34.44 -9.35 -9.40
CA ARG A 232 -33.23 -8.62 -9.04
C ARG A 232 -32.25 -9.50 -8.25
N LEU A 233 -32.74 -10.46 -7.48
CA LEU A 233 -31.94 -11.42 -6.72
C LEU A 233 -31.39 -12.54 -7.62
N GLU A 234 -32.17 -12.98 -8.61
CA GLU A 234 -31.72 -13.94 -9.64
C GLU A 234 -30.53 -13.42 -10.46
N ARG A 235 -30.30 -12.10 -10.49
CA ARG A 235 -29.14 -11.49 -11.16
C ARG A 235 -27.86 -11.51 -10.32
N LEU A 236 -27.90 -12.09 -9.11
CA LEU A 236 -26.76 -12.15 -8.19
C LEU A 236 -26.07 -13.53 -8.15
N GLY A 237 -26.63 -14.52 -8.85
CA GLY A 237 -26.15 -15.90 -8.92
C GLY A 237 -25.66 -16.30 -10.30
#